data_AF-A0A4Y9ZN70-F1
#
_entry.id   AF-A0A4Y9ZN70-F1
#
_cell.length_a   1.000
_cell.length_b   1.000
_cell.length_c   1.000
_cell.angle_alpha   90.00
_cell.angle_beta   90.00
_cell.angle_gamma   90.00
#
_symmetry.space_group_name_H-M   'P 1'
#
loop_
_entity.id
_entity.type
_entity.pdbx_description
1 polymer ?
#
loop_
_entity_poly.entity_id
_entity_poly.type
_entity_poly.pdbx_seq_one_letter_code
_entity_poly.pdbx_strand_id
1 'polypeptide(L)'
;MGGQPEATMTRLTKSNQDATQQKPSTISKATEYAQADETINDDEILLHARPCPYWFEDGDIVLAVENSTFKIPRSILSTSPVFDGMFDMDLGGVDDRLDGCPLVRIPDSARDWMVVLQWLFLRKESYTSALSFMEPELPDRNSIRFHKATSALRLSMKYILPELHNIARSILYDMFGSLYHDEPFFWFSCEQAVEAIAVAEECELEQLLPSLYYGLTVQAARFYDAPPPDADWARTMDHAHHARFLSLHSLLTSLYHA
;
A
#
# COMPACT_ATOMS: atom_id res chain seq x y z
N MET A 1 -24.46 -8.44 64.91
CA MET A 1 -25.68 -9.04 65.48
C MET A 1 -26.81 -8.88 64.48
N GLY A 2 -27.37 -9.99 63.99
CA GLY A 2 -28.67 -10.13 63.30
C GLY A 2 -28.79 -9.44 61.92
N GLY A 3 -29.21 -10.09 60.83
CA GLY A 3 -29.78 -11.41 60.60
C GLY A 3 -30.62 -11.34 59.32
N GLN A 4 -30.44 -12.30 58.39
CA GLN A 4 -31.41 -12.59 57.32
C GLN A 4 -32.66 -13.28 57.90
N PRO A 5 -33.77 -13.40 57.14
CA PRO A 5 -34.02 -14.61 56.32
C PRO A 5 -34.61 -14.26 54.93
N GLU A 6 -34.29 -14.96 53.83
CA GLU A 6 -34.71 -16.30 53.38
C GLU A 6 -36.19 -16.39 52.94
N ALA A 7 -36.42 -16.69 51.65
CA ALA A 7 -37.68 -17.21 51.12
C ALA A 7 -37.38 -18.16 49.95
N THR A 8 -37.81 -19.42 50.12
CA THR A 8 -37.53 -20.56 49.25
C THR A 8 -38.83 -21.18 48.73
N MET A 9 -38.82 -21.56 47.45
CA MET A 9 -39.62 -22.57 46.73
C MET A 9 -41.13 -22.37 46.49
N THR A 10 -41.57 -22.63 45.24
CA THR A 10 -42.40 -23.81 44.85
C THR A 10 -42.46 -23.96 43.31
N ARG A 11 -42.69 -25.19 42.84
CA ARG A 11 -42.43 -25.78 41.51
C ARG A 11 -43.74 -26.25 40.83
N LEU A 12 -43.77 -26.27 39.48
CA LEU A 12 -44.64 -27.04 38.52
C LEU A 12 -46.14 -26.67 38.41
N THR A 13 -46.74 -26.49 37.21
CA THR A 13 -47.10 -27.57 36.25
C THR A 13 -47.62 -27.05 34.87
N LYS A 14 -47.23 -27.78 33.80
CA LYS A 14 -47.93 -28.26 32.56
C LYS A 14 -48.72 -27.35 31.56
N SER A 15 -48.31 -27.44 30.29
CA SER A 15 -49.04 -28.01 29.10
C SER A 15 -49.21 -27.13 27.84
N ASN A 16 -49.15 -27.83 26.69
CA ASN A 16 -49.61 -27.54 25.31
C ASN A 16 -48.77 -26.62 24.42
N GLN A 17 -48.70 -26.79 23.09
CA GLN A 17 -48.80 -27.90 22.11
C GLN A 17 -48.44 -27.27 20.74
N ASP A 18 -47.91 -28.08 19.81
CA ASP A 18 -47.91 -27.93 18.34
C ASP A 18 -47.24 -26.73 17.63
N ALA A 19 -46.19 -27.04 16.88
CA ALA A 19 -46.10 -26.70 15.43
C ALA A 19 -45.00 -27.53 14.75
N THR A 20 -45.42 -28.51 13.97
CA THR A 20 -44.64 -29.25 12.97
C THR A 20 -44.52 -28.40 11.70
N GLN A 21 -43.33 -28.35 11.08
CA GLN A 21 -43.06 -28.29 9.61
C GLN A 21 -41.64 -27.72 9.37
N GLN A 22 -40.67 -28.59 9.07
CA GLN A 22 -40.23 -28.97 7.71
C GLN A 22 -39.16 -28.04 7.13
N LYS A 23 -37.93 -28.56 7.16
CA LYS A 23 -36.75 -28.08 6.43
C LYS A 23 -36.57 -28.99 5.22
N PRO A 24 -36.49 -28.50 3.97
CA PRO A 24 -35.96 -29.29 2.88
C PRO A 24 -34.53 -28.83 2.52
N SER A 25 -33.63 -29.78 2.65
CA SER A 25 -32.36 -29.90 1.96
C SER A 25 -32.54 -29.96 0.44
N THR A 26 -31.71 -29.26 -0.34
CA THR A 26 -31.39 -29.69 -1.72
C THR A 26 -29.99 -29.19 -2.11
N ILE A 27 -29.00 -30.05 -1.87
CA ILE A 27 -27.78 -30.13 -2.68
C ILE A 27 -28.18 -30.88 -3.96
N SER A 28 -28.11 -30.24 -5.12
CA SER A 28 -27.88 -30.88 -6.45
C SER A 28 -28.20 -29.90 -7.58
N LYS A 29 -27.22 -29.07 -7.97
CA LYS A 29 -27.03 -28.54 -9.34
C LYS A 29 -25.55 -28.27 -9.63
N ALA A 30 -24.65 -29.08 -9.07
CA ALA A 30 -23.21 -29.03 -9.32
C ALA A 30 -22.77 -30.26 -10.12
N THR A 31 -23.49 -30.61 -11.19
CA THR A 31 -23.07 -31.65 -12.15
C THR A 31 -23.81 -31.47 -13.46
N GLU A 32 -23.50 -30.42 -14.20
CA GLU A 32 -23.71 -30.33 -15.65
C GLU A 32 -23.07 -29.03 -16.10
N TYR A 33 -21.82 -29.12 -16.54
CA TYR A 33 -21.10 -28.27 -17.52
C TYR A 33 -19.62 -28.67 -17.42
N ALA A 34 -19.34 -29.93 -17.75
CA ALA A 34 -18.00 -30.42 -18.00
C ALA A 34 -18.03 -31.03 -19.40
N GLN A 35 -17.84 -30.17 -20.42
CA GLN A 35 -17.25 -30.48 -21.73
C GLN A 35 -17.44 -29.28 -22.67
N ALA A 36 -16.47 -28.37 -22.63
CA ALA A 36 -16.03 -27.60 -23.79
C ALA A 36 -14.55 -27.29 -23.53
N ASP A 37 -13.67 -28.00 -24.23
CA ASP A 37 -12.24 -27.75 -24.29
C ASP A 37 -12.01 -26.92 -25.54
N GLU A 38 -11.61 -25.65 -25.36
CA GLU A 38 -10.93 -24.83 -26.37
C GLU A 38 -10.26 -23.66 -25.63
N THR A 39 -8.99 -23.86 -25.28
CA THR A 39 -7.94 -22.85 -25.02
C THR A 39 -8.41 -21.51 -24.43
N ILE A 40 -8.62 -21.48 -23.11
CA ILE A 40 -8.73 -20.21 -22.39
C ILE A 40 -7.31 -19.63 -22.28
N ASN A 41 -7.10 -18.45 -22.85
CA ASN A 41 -5.82 -17.75 -22.82
C ASN A 41 -5.48 -17.43 -21.35
N ASP A 42 -4.30 -17.81 -20.88
CA ASP A 42 -3.87 -17.59 -19.49
C ASP A 42 -3.87 -16.08 -19.11
N ASP A 43 -3.78 -15.19 -20.11
CA ASP A 43 -3.90 -13.74 -19.96
C ASP A 43 -5.32 -13.26 -19.57
N GLU A 44 -6.38 -14.00 -19.95
CA GLU A 44 -7.78 -13.63 -19.66
C GLU A 44 -8.22 -14.07 -18.25
N ILE A 45 -7.62 -15.14 -17.71
CA ILE A 45 -7.98 -15.68 -16.38
C ILE A 45 -7.39 -14.84 -15.24
N LEU A 46 -6.26 -14.17 -15.46
CA LEU A 46 -5.62 -13.33 -14.44
C LEU A 46 -6.40 -12.04 -14.15
N LEU A 47 -7.28 -11.60 -15.05
CA LEU A 47 -8.06 -10.36 -14.90
C LEU A 47 -9.27 -10.47 -13.95
N HIS A 48 -9.76 -11.68 -13.67
CA HIS A 48 -11.08 -11.89 -13.06
C HIS A 48 -11.09 -12.47 -11.64
N ALA A 49 -9.94 -12.66 -10.99
CA ALA A 49 -9.87 -13.43 -9.74
C ALA A 49 -9.68 -12.61 -8.44
N ARG A 50 -9.76 -11.28 -8.45
CA ARG A 50 -9.82 -10.46 -7.23
C ARG A 50 -10.78 -9.28 -7.38
N PRO A 51 -11.53 -8.89 -6.33
CA PRO A 51 -12.19 -7.59 -6.32
C PRO A 51 -11.10 -6.53 -6.49
N CYS A 52 -11.04 -5.91 -7.66
CA CYS A 52 -10.16 -4.79 -7.85
C CYS A 52 -10.74 -3.59 -7.10
N PRO A 53 -10.00 -2.93 -6.19
CA PRO A 53 -10.55 -1.88 -5.33
C PRO A 53 -11.08 -0.66 -6.08
N TYR A 54 -10.68 -0.46 -7.34
CA TYR A 54 -11.09 0.67 -8.18
C TYR A 54 -11.68 0.18 -9.50
N TRP A 55 -12.86 -0.44 -9.43
CA TRP A 55 -13.63 -0.80 -10.61
C TRP A 55 -15.01 -0.14 -10.56
N PHE A 56 -15.13 1.00 -11.26
CA PHE A 56 -16.33 1.82 -11.27
C PHE A 56 -17.16 1.56 -12.52
N GLU A 57 -18.47 1.35 -12.36
CA GLU A 57 -19.39 1.15 -13.50
C GLU A 57 -19.41 2.35 -14.44
N ASP A 58 -19.31 3.57 -13.88
CA ASP A 58 -19.26 4.85 -14.58
C ASP A 58 -17.84 5.27 -15.01
N GLY A 59 -16.84 4.40 -14.86
CA GLY A 59 -15.49 4.65 -15.36
C GLY A 59 -15.44 4.65 -16.89
N ASP A 60 -14.67 5.58 -17.46
CA ASP A 60 -14.51 5.83 -18.90
C ASP A 60 -13.07 5.56 -19.40
N ILE A 61 -12.21 5.05 -18.52
CA ILE A 61 -10.86 4.56 -18.82
C ILE A 61 -10.49 3.37 -17.93
N VAL A 62 -9.70 2.45 -18.46
CA VAL A 62 -9.08 1.37 -17.69
C VAL A 62 -7.57 1.57 -17.65
N LEU A 63 -6.99 1.59 -16.46
CA LEU A 63 -5.55 1.52 -16.25
C LEU A 63 -5.12 0.07 -16.01
N ALA A 64 -4.19 -0.45 -16.81
CA ALA A 64 -3.50 -1.70 -16.52
C ALA A 64 -2.14 -1.39 -15.88
N VAL A 65 -1.96 -1.82 -14.63
CA VAL A 65 -0.79 -1.57 -13.80
C VAL A 65 -0.31 -2.90 -13.21
N GLU A 66 0.91 -3.33 -13.56
CA GLU A 66 1.38 -4.69 -13.25
C GLU A 66 0.33 -5.76 -13.59
N ASN A 67 -0.12 -6.53 -12.58
CA ASN A 67 -1.12 -7.59 -12.68
C ASN A 67 -2.51 -7.11 -12.19
N SER A 68 -2.77 -5.81 -12.22
CA SER A 68 -4.00 -5.18 -11.74
C SER A 68 -4.60 -4.25 -12.79
N THR A 69 -5.93 -4.14 -12.80
CA THR A 69 -6.65 -3.27 -13.72
C THR A 69 -7.66 -2.40 -12.98
N PHE A 70 -7.57 -1.08 -13.14
CA PHE A 70 -8.45 -0.11 -12.47
C PHE A 70 -9.35 0.56 -13.51
N LYS A 71 -10.67 0.38 -13.41
CA LYS A 71 -11.65 1.10 -14.24
C LYS A 71 -12.12 2.33 -13.48
N ILE A 72 -11.73 3.53 -13.92
CA ILE A 72 -11.97 4.79 -13.18
C ILE A 72 -12.45 5.91 -14.11
N PRO A 73 -13.04 6.99 -13.58
CA PRO A 73 -13.33 8.18 -14.37
C PRO A 73 -12.05 8.98 -14.69
N ARG A 74 -11.86 9.41 -15.95
CA ARG A 74 -10.74 10.26 -16.42
C ARG A 74 -10.62 11.53 -15.61
N SER A 75 -11.76 12.09 -15.17
CA SER A 75 -11.79 13.28 -14.31
C SER A 75 -10.96 13.17 -13.03
N ILE A 76 -10.68 11.94 -12.55
CA ILE A 76 -9.80 11.70 -11.39
C ILE A 76 -8.34 11.90 -11.77
N LEU A 77 -7.94 11.45 -12.97
CA LEU A 77 -6.58 11.56 -13.48
C LEU A 77 -6.26 12.93 -14.08
N SER A 78 -7.28 13.68 -14.51
CA SER A 78 -7.14 15.05 -15.05
C SER A 78 -6.63 16.10 -14.05
N THR A 79 -6.25 15.69 -12.85
CA THR A 79 -5.48 16.53 -11.93
C THR A 79 -3.99 16.55 -12.29
N SER A 80 -3.54 15.57 -13.09
CA SER A 80 -2.18 15.45 -13.59
C SER A 80 -2.10 15.96 -15.03
N PRO A 81 -1.18 16.90 -15.33
CA PRO A 81 -0.98 17.36 -16.70
C PRO A 81 -0.45 16.27 -17.64
N VAL A 82 0.17 15.21 -17.08
CA VAL A 82 0.63 14.06 -17.87
C VAL A 82 -0.55 13.30 -18.45
N PHE A 83 -1.60 13.09 -17.65
CA PHE A 83 -2.81 12.41 -18.11
C PHE A 83 -3.70 13.32 -18.97
N ASP A 84 -3.78 14.62 -18.66
CA ASP A 84 -4.49 15.56 -19.54
C ASP A 84 -3.90 15.58 -20.95
N GLY A 85 -2.57 15.74 -21.06
CA GLY A 85 -1.91 15.68 -22.36
C GLY A 85 -2.06 14.33 -23.06
N MET A 86 -2.15 13.23 -22.29
CA MET A 86 -2.39 11.89 -22.83
C MET A 86 -3.81 11.74 -23.38
N PHE A 87 -4.82 12.31 -22.73
CA PHE A 87 -6.22 12.24 -23.15
C PHE A 87 -6.53 13.13 -24.37
N ASP A 88 -5.77 14.21 -24.54
CA ASP A 88 -5.84 15.07 -25.73
C ASP A 88 -5.25 14.38 -26.98
N MET A 89 -4.44 13.34 -26.79
CA MET A 89 -3.98 12.47 -27.86
C MET A 89 -4.99 11.32 -28.08
N ASP A 90 -5.17 10.88 -29.33
CA ASP A 90 -5.94 9.67 -29.61
C ASP A 90 -5.31 8.47 -28.87
N LEU A 91 -5.94 8.02 -27.78
CA LEU A 91 -5.48 6.96 -26.87
C LEU A 91 -5.37 5.55 -27.51
N GLY A 92 -5.52 5.41 -28.83
CA GLY A 92 -5.34 4.15 -29.55
C GLY A 92 -6.61 3.53 -30.13
N GLY A 93 -6.41 2.69 -31.15
CA GLY A 93 -7.45 2.06 -31.99
C GLY A 93 -8.24 0.95 -31.29
N VAL A 94 -9.18 0.34 -32.03
CA VAL A 94 -10.24 -0.56 -31.53
C VAL A 94 -9.75 -1.73 -30.65
N ASP A 95 -8.49 -2.15 -30.79
CA ASP A 95 -7.91 -3.31 -30.11
C ASP A 95 -7.39 -3.04 -28.68
N ASP A 96 -7.21 -1.77 -28.29
CA ASP A 96 -6.76 -1.37 -26.94
C ASP A 96 -7.94 -0.93 -26.06
N ARG A 97 -8.94 -1.80 -25.94
CA ARG A 97 -10.12 -1.55 -25.10
C ARG A 97 -10.40 -2.70 -24.14
N LEU A 98 -10.81 -2.37 -22.93
CA LEU A 98 -11.34 -3.32 -21.95
C LEU A 98 -12.68 -2.81 -21.43
N ASP A 99 -13.69 -3.66 -21.38
CA ASP A 99 -15.06 -3.31 -20.96
C ASP A 99 -15.63 -2.08 -21.71
N GLY A 100 -15.32 -1.99 -23.01
CA GLY A 100 -15.73 -0.88 -23.87
C GLY A 100 -15.00 0.44 -23.60
N CYS A 101 -14.06 0.51 -22.67
CA CYS A 101 -13.26 1.69 -22.33
C CYS A 101 -11.83 1.58 -22.91
N PRO A 102 -11.16 2.69 -23.25
CA PRO A 102 -9.74 2.67 -23.62
C PRO A 102 -8.89 2.08 -22.49
N LEU A 103 -7.96 1.20 -22.85
CA LEU A 103 -7.03 0.55 -21.96
C LEU A 103 -5.67 1.25 -22.02
N VAL A 104 -5.19 1.77 -20.89
CA VAL A 104 -3.89 2.43 -20.77
C VAL A 104 -2.97 1.58 -19.90
N ARG A 105 -1.87 1.11 -20.48
CA ARG A 105 -0.85 0.34 -19.76
C ARG A 105 0.15 1.29 -19.09
N ILE A 106 0.37 1.10 -17.80
CA ILE A 106 1.25 1.92 -16.99
C ILE A 106 2.35 1.04 -16.37
N PRO A 107 3.65 1.37 -16.58
CA PRO A 107 4.76 0.55 -16.13
C PRO A 107 5.20 0.88 -14.68
N ASP A 108 4.25 1.04 -13.76
CA ASP A 108 4.49 1.37 -12.35
C ASP A 108 3.92 0.30 -11.43
N SER A 109 4.21 0.38 -10.12
CA SER A 109 3.67 -0.55 -9.16
C SER A 109 2.17 -0.37 -8.93
N ALA A 110 1.41 -1.47 -8.92
CA ALA A 110 0.00 -1.45 -8.54
C ALA A 110 -0.19 -0.95 -7.10
N ARG A 111 0.76 -1.28 -6.21
CA ARG A 111 0.77 -0.82 -4.82
C ARG A 111 0.84 0.70 -4.72
N ASP A 112 1.73 1.31 -5.49
CA ASP A 112 1.91 2.77 -5.46
C ASP A 112 0.68 3.46 -6.04
N TRP A 113 0.14 2.91 -7.13
CA TRP A 113 -1.09 3.38 -7.75
C TRP A 113 -2.29 3.32 -6.81
N MET A 114 -2.41 2.29 -5.98
CA MET A 114 -3.49 2.23 -4.98
C MET A 114 -3.43 3.41 -4.00
N VAL A 115 -2.23 3.83 -3.57
CA VAL A 115 -2.07 5.00 -2.69
C VAL A 115 -2.49 6.28 -3.40
N VAL A 116 -2.02 6.48 -4.63
CA VAL A 116 -2.32 7.69 -5.41
C VAL A 116 -3.80 7.77 -5.78
N LEU A 117 -4.40 6.68 -6.25
CA LEU A 117 -5.84 6.64 -6.57
C LEU A 117 -6.67 6.94 -5.33
N GLN A 118 -6.36 6.30 -4.18
CA GLN A 118 -7.06 6.59 -2.94
C GLN A 118 -6.96 8.06 -2.55
N TRP A 119 -5.77 8.66 -2.67
CA TRP A 119 -5.59 10.08 -2.40
C TRP A 119 -6.40 10.95 -3.36
N LEU A 120 -6.39 10.67 -4.67
CA LEU A 120 -7.11 11.44 -5.69
C LEU A 120 -8.64 11.41 -5.46
N PHE A 121 -9.19 10.23 -5.17
CA PHE A 121 -10.62 10.08 -4.87
C PHE A 121 -11.01 10.85 -3.61
N LEU A 122 -10.28 10.65 -2.50
CA LEU A 122 -10.54 11.39 -1.26
C LEU A 122 -10.35 12.89 -1.46
N ARG A 123 -9.36 13.30 -2.25
CA ARG A 123 -9.09 14.71 -2.51
C ARG A 123 -10.22 15.38 -3.27
N LYS A 124 -10.84 14.68 -4.22
CA LYS A 124 -12.03 15.15 -4.94
C LYS A 124 -13.22 15.35 -3.99
N GLU A 125 -13.35 14.53 -2.97
CA GLU A 125 -14.40 14.65 -1.94
C GLU A 125 -14.09 15.76 -0.92
N SER A 126 -12.88 15.76 -0.34
CA SER A 126 -12.48 16.64 0.75
C SER A 126 -10.96 16.64 0.94
N TYR A 127 -10.37 17.84 1.01
CA TYR A 127 -8.95 18.00 1.35
C TYR A 127 -8.60 17.35 2.70
N THR A 128 -9.46 17.54 3.72
CA THR A 128 -9.22 16.98 5.06
C THR A 128 -9.20 15.46 5.04
N SER A 129 -10.10 14.82 4.29
CA SER A 129 -10.13 13.36 4.16
C SER A 129 -8.87 12.81 3.50
N ALA A 130 -8.38 13.49 2.45
CA ALA A 130 -7.14 13.11 1.78
C ALA A 130 -5.91 13.27 2.69
N LEU A 131 -5.87 14.33 3.50
CA LEU A 131 -4.78 14.55 4.45
C LEU A 131 -4.80 13.51 5.58
N SER A 132 -5.96 13.24 6.19
CA SER A 132 -6.11 12.18 7.21
C SER A 132 -5.77 10.78 6.67
N PHE A 133 -5.97 10.55 5.37
CA PHE A 133 -5.51 9.32 4.74
C PHE A 133 -3.98 9.25 4.67
N MET A 134 -3.29 10.32 4.30
CA MET A 134 -1.82 10.32 4.24
C MET A 134 -1.17 10.27 5.62
N GLU A 135 -1.79 10.91 6.61
CA GLU A 135 -1.31 11.02 7.98
C GLU A 135 -2.33 10.44 8.97
N PRO A 136 -2.40 9.11 9.12
CA PRO A 136 -3.29 8.50 10.08
C PRO A 136 -2.86 8.84 11.52
N GLU A 137 -3.84 9.10 12.39
CA GLU A 137 -3.60 9.45 13.82
C GLU A 137 -3.01 8.29 14.66
N LEU A 138 -2.89 7.09 14.07
CA LEU A 138 -2.42 5.90 14.75
C LEU A 138 -0.90 5.71 14.58
N PRO A 139 -0.22 5.13 15.59
CA PRO A 139 1.21 4.83 15.49
C PRO A 139 1.49 3.89 14.31
N ASP A 140 2.59 4.14 13.59
CA ASP A 140 2.93 3.46 12.34
C ASP A 140 3.44 2.03 12.52
N ARG A 141 2.72 1.20 13.28
CA ARG A 141 3.12 -0.16 13.66
C ARG A 141 3.34 -1.09 12.46
N ASN A 142 2.73 -0.79 11.32
CA ASN A 142 2.77 -1.59 10.10
C ASN A 142 3.41 -0.83 8.93
N SER A 143 4.15 0.24 9.19
CA SER A 143 4.82 1.03 8.14
C SER A 143 3.87 1.61 7.08
N ILE A 144 2.60 1.75 7.41
CA ILE A 144 1.55 2.28 6.54
C ILE A 144 1.87 3.72 6.17
N ARG A 145 2.28 4.55 7.14
CA ARG A 145 2.63 5.97 6.90
C ARG A 145 3.87 6.06 6.01
N PHE A 146 4.88 5.24 6.28
CA PHE A 146 6.06 5.11 5.44
C PHE A 146 5.71 4.75 3.98
N HIS A 147 4.96 3.67 3.78
CA HIS A 147 4.59 3.20 2.45
C HIS A 147 3.74 4.21 1.68
N LYS A 148 2.81 4.89 2.36
CA LYS A 148 2.05 5.97 1.73
C LYS A 148 2.98 7.09 1.26
N ALA A 149 3.94 7.51 2.08
CA ALA A 149 4.88 8.56 1.73
C ALA A 149 5.78 8.15 0.54
N THR A 150 6.36 6.95 0.55
CA THR A 150 7.25 6.51 -0.54
C THR A 150 6.50 6.32 -1.86
N SER A 151 5.35 5.64 -1.83
CA SER A 151 4.47 5.50 -3.00
C SER A 151 4.03 6.84 -3.56
N ALA A 152 3.59 7.75 -2.69
CA ALA A 152 3.15 9.08 -3.08
C ALA A 152 4.30 9.89 -3.67
N LEU A 153 5.51 9.88 -3.09
CA LEU A 153 6.66 10.61 -3.60
C LEU A 153 7.02 10.20 -5.04
N ARG A 154 7.19 8.90 -5.29
CA ARG A 154 7.54 8.37 -6.62
C ARG A 154 6.54 8.79 -7.69
N LEU A 155 5.27 8.50 -7.47
CA LEU A 155 4.24 8.73 -8.48
C LEU A 155 3.86 10.21 -8.59
N SER A 156 3.86 10.96 -7.49
CA SER A 156 3.58 12.40 -7.55
C SER A 156 4.65 13.19 -8.29
N MET A 157 5.91 12.74 -8.23
CA MET A 157 6.98 13.31 -9.05
C MET A 157 6.78 12.95 -10.53
N LYS A 158 6.58 11.66 -10.83
CA LYS A 158 6.39 11.15 -12.20
C LYS A 158 5.18 11.74 -12.91
N TYR A 159 4.06 11.88 -12.19
CA TYR A 159 2.78 12.36 -12.72
C TYR A 159 2.48 13.82 -12.36
N ILE A 160 3.45 14.56 -11.83
CA ILE A 160 3.35 16.01 -11.58
C ILE A 160 2.10 16.34 -10.73
N LEU A 161 2.04 15.75 -9.53
CA LEU A 161 1.00 15.96 -8.53
C LEU A 161 1.58 16.75 -7.33
N PRO A 162 1.81 18.08 -7.46
CA PRO A 162 2.62 18.84 -6.51
C PRO A 162 2.03 18.90 -5.09
N GLU A 163 0.70 18.91 -4.95
CA GLU A 163 0.05 18.88 -3.64
C GLU A 163 0.39 17.59 -2.87
N LEU A 164 0.18 16.44 -3.51
CA LEU A 164 0.54 15.13 -2.96
C LEU A 164 2.05 15.03 -2.70
N HIS A 165 2.87 15.51 -3.63
CA HIS A 165 4.32 15.47 -3.50
C HIS A 165 4.80 16.26 -2.28
N ASN A 166 4.27 17.47 -2.06
CA ASN A 166 4.64 18.30 -0.92
C ASN A 166 4.21 17.67 0.42
N ILE A 167 3.02 17.07 0.47
CA ILE A 167 2.54 16.33 1.65
C ILE A 167 3.46 15.13 1.93
N ALA A 168 3.70 14.29 0.93
CA ALA A 168 4.53 13.09 1.08
C ALA A 168 5.99 13.44 1.46
N ARG A 169 6.53 14.52 0.89
CA ARG A 169 7.82 15.09 1.29
C ARG A 169 7.81 15.49 2.76
N SER A 170 6.81 16.26 3.21
CA SER A 170 6.70 16.68 4.61
C SER A 170 6.67 15.48 5.56
N ILE A 171 5.93 14.43 5.21
CA ILE A 171 5.87 13.19 5.99
C ILE A 171 7.25 12.52 6.04
N LEU A 172 7.97 12.44 4.92
CA LEU A 172 9.31 11.84 4.90
C LEU A 172 10.33 12.65 5.72
N TYR A 173 10.26 13.99 5.68
CA TYR A 173 11.07 14.86 6.56
C TYR A 173 10.69 14.74 8.03
N ASP A 174 9.42 14.58 8.36
CA ASP A 174 8.99 14.31 9.74
C ASP A 174 9.52 12.95 10.24
N MET A 175 9.64 11.96 9.35
CA MET A 175 10.17 10.64 9.72
C MET A 175 11.70 10.59 9.82
N PHE A 176 12.43 11.35 8.99
CA PHE A 176 13.88 11.18 8.82
C PHE A 176 14.70 12.48 8.89
N GLY A 177 14.05 13.64 9.01
CA GLY A 177 14.70 14.95 8.95
C GLY A 177 15.45 15.35 10.21
N SER A 178 15.14 14.75 11.37
CA SER A 178 15.88 15.00 12.62
C SER A 178 16.53 13.73 13.14
N LEU A 179 17.83 13.81 13.44
CA LEU A 179 18.56 12.80 14.20
C LEU A 179 18.18 12.78 15.68
N TYR A 180 17.40 13.77 16.14
CA TYR A 180 17.05 14.03 17.54
C TYR A 180 15.57 13.83 17.83
N HIS A 181 14.83 13.06 17.02
CA HIS A 181 13.47 12.69 17.41
C HIS A 181 13.53 11.94 18.75
N ASP A 182 12.74 12.40 19.73
CA ASP A 182 12.65 11.82 21.09
C ASP A 182 12.07 10.39 21.08
N GLU A 183 11.47 9.97 19.94
CA GLU A 183 11.08 8.59 19.70
C GLU A 183 12.32 7.74 19.39
N PRO A 184 12.53 6.60 20.08
CA PRO A 184 13.85 5.99 20.20
C PRO A 184 14.33 5.36 18.87
N PHE A 185 15.03 6.14 18.05
CA PHE A 185 16.05 5.70 17.08
C PHE A 185 15.68 4.50 16.16
N PHE A 186 14.86 4.70 15.12
CA PHE A 186 14.55 3.73 14.03
C PHE A 186 13.54 2.61 14.36
N TRP A 187 12.25 2.91 14.18
CA TRP A 187 11.18 1.93 14.00
C TRP A 187 11.22 1.26 12.63
N PHE A 188 12.09 1.76 11.75
CA PHE A 188 12.21 1.29 10.38
C PHE A 188 13.21 0.13 10.31
N SER A 189 12.83 -0.92 9.57
CA SER A 189 13.72 -2.02 9.25
C SER A 189 14.84 -1.57 8.30
N CYS A 190 15.89 -2.38 8.13
CA CYS A 190 16.94 -2.09 7.16
C CYS A 190 16.37 -1.94 5.74
N GLU A 191 15.39 -2.77 5.38
CA GLU A 191 14.67 -2.72 4.10
C GLU A 191 14.03 -1.35 3.88
N GLN A 192 13.40 -0.78 4.91
CA GLN A 192 12.74 0.51 4.82
C GLN A 192 13.74 1.66 4.75
N ALA A 193 14.85 1.58 5.49
CA ALA A 193 15.91 2.57 5.39
C ALA A 193 16.54 2.55 3.97
N VAL A 194 16.75 1.37 3.39
CA VAL A 194 17.21 1.22 2.00
C VAL A 194 16.19 1.80 1.02
N GLU A 195 14.90 1.47 1.17
CA GLU A 195 13.86 2.03 0.32
C GLU A 195 13.81 3.56 0.43
N ALA A 196 13.92 4.10 1.64
CA ALA A 196 13.93 5.54 1.88
C ALA A 196 15.15 6.23 1.24
N ILE A 197 16.32 5.59 1.26
CA ILE A 197 17.53 6.07 0.59
C ILE A 197 17.30 6.15 -0.92
N ALA A 198 16.77 5.07 -1.52
CA ALA A 198 16.46 5.05 -2.95
C ALA A 198 15.44 6.13 -3.32
N VAL A 199 14.34 6.25 -2.57
CA VAL A 199 13.32 7.30 -2.79
C VAL A 199 13.89 8.69 -2.62
N ALA A 200 14.77 8.90 -1.63
CA ALA A 200 15.38 10.19 -1.39
C ALA A 200 16.28 10.61 -2.57
N GLU A 201 16.99 9.68 -3.20
CA GLU A 201 17.72 9.99 -4.43
C GLU A 201 16.76 10.21 -5.62
N GLU A 202 15.83 9.28 -5.86
CA GLU A 202 14.83 9.33 -6.95
C GLU A 202 14.01 10.63 -6.94
N CYS A 203 13.72 11.18 -5.76
CA CYS A 203 12.86 12.36 -5.56
C CYS A 203 13.64 13.63 -5.17
N GLU A 204 14.96 13.66 -5.37
CA GLU A 204 15.81 14.83 -5.13
C GLU A 204 15.76 15.37 -3.68
N LEU A 205 15.68 14.45 -2.70
CA LEU A 205 15.64 14.73 -1.26
C LEU A 205 16.99 14.43 -0.58
N GLU A 206 18.08 14.85 -1.21
CA GLU A 206 19.47 14.55 -0.80
C GLU A 206 19.79 14.97 0.65
N GLN A 207 19.08 15.97 1.17
CA GLN A 207 19.22 16.46 2.55
C GLN A 207 18.87 15.39 3.60
N LEU A 208 18.08 14.37 3.23
CA LEU A 208 17.72 13.25 4.10
C LEU A 208 18.79 12.17 4.15
N LEU A 209 19.67 12.08 3.13
CA LEU A 209 20.63 11.00 3.00
C LEU A 209 21.53 10.83 4.23
N PRO A 210 22.10 11.88 4.86
CA PRO A 210 22.92 11.72 6.04
C PRO A 210 22.19 11.00 7.19
N SER A 211 20.95 11.41 7.47
CA SER A 211 20.14 10.81 8.54
C SER A 211 19.74 9.38 8.23
N LEU A 212 19.39 9.11 6.97
CA LEU A 212 19.02 7.78 6.48
C LEU A 212 20.17 6.78 6.56
N TYR A 213 21.36 7.19 6.10
CA TYR A 213 22.55 6.35 6.18
C TYR A 213 22.99 6.09 7.62
N TYR A 214 22.99 7.12 8.46
CA TYR A 214 23.28 6.96 9.88
C TYR A 214 22.32 5.94 10.51
N GLY A 215 21.03 6.08 10.20
CA GLY A 215 19.98 5.18 10.63
C GLY A 215 20.17 3.72 10.24
N LEU A 216 20.34 3.47 8.95
CA LEU A 216 20.64 2.15 8.42
C LEU A 216 21.88 1.56 9.10
N THR A 217 22.90 2.38 9.33
CA THR A 217 24.14 1.96 9.97
C THR A 217 23.94 1.52 11.42
N VAL A 218 23.22 2.32 12.20
CA VAL A 218 22.89 2.01 13.60
C VAL A 218 22.01 0.77 13.69
N GLN A 219 20.99 0.67 12.82
CA GLN A 219 20.08 -0.48 12.81
C GLN A 219 20.80 -1.77 12.40
N ALA A 220 21.66 -1.73 11.39
CA ALA A 220 22.48 -2.87 11.01
C ALA A 220 23.40 -3.31 12.15
N ALA A 221 24.06 -2.37 12.84
CA ALA A 221 24.95 -2.68 13.96
C ALA A 221 24.24 -3.28 15.19
N ARG A 222 22.95 -2.98 15.39
CA ARG A 222 22.15 -3.58 16.47
C ARG A 222 21.93 -5.08 16.29
N PHE A 223 21.76 -5.51 15.05
CA PHE A 223 21.42 -6.90 14.72
C PHE A 223 22.63 -7.73 14.29
N TYR A 224 23.71 -7.07 13.88
CA TYR A 224 24.87 -7.73 13.29
C TYR A 224 26.19 -7.11 13.76
N ASP A 225 27.08 -7.92 14.33
CA ASP A 225 28.46 -7.51 14.68
C ASP A 225 29.30 -7.18 13.41
N ALA A 226 28.91 -7.76 12.27
CA ALA A 226 29.39 -7.41 10.94
C ALA A 226 28.22 -7.58 9.95
N PRO A 227 28.02 -6.67 8.98
CA PRO A 227 26.87 -6.74 8.09
C PRO A 227 26.99 -8.05 7.29
N PRO A 228 25.96 -8.88 7.22
CA PRO A 228 26.04 -10.12 6.47
C PRO A 228 26.43 -9.77 5.03
N PRO A 229 27.40 -10.47 4.41
CA PRO A 229 27.82 -10.18 3.03
C PRO A 229 26.71 -10.39 1.99
N ASP A 230 25.52 -10.81 2.43
CA ASP A 230 24.42 -11.32 1.63
C ASP A 230 23.04 -10.97 2.21
N ALA A 231 22.94 -9.98 3.10
CA ALA A 231 21.65 -9.58 3.64
C ALA A 231 20.69 -9.19 2.50
N ASP A 232 19.47 -9.71 2.52
CA ASP A 232 18.54 -9.54 1.39
C ASP A 232 18.24 -8.05 1.11
N TRP A 233 18.21 -7.21 2.14
CA TRP A 233 18.08 -5.75 2.00
C TRP A 233 19.33 -5.07 1.42
N ALA A 234 20.53 -5.62 1.61
CA ALA A 234 21.76 -5.02 1.07
C ALA A 234 21.85 -5.26 -0.44
N ARG A 235 21.26 -6.38 -0.92
CA ARG A 235 21.19 -6.73 -2.35
C ARG A 235 20.26 -5.83 -3.14
N THR A 236 19.31 -5.16 -2.49
CA THR A 236 18.41 -4.21 -3.17
C THR A 236 19.02 -2.83 -3.32
N MET A 237 20.11 -2.53 -2.61
CA MET A 237 20.88 -1.30 -2.81
C MET A 237 21.68 -1.38 -4.10
N ASP A 238 21.74 -0.27 -4.85
CA ASP A 238 22.72 -0.18 -5.94
C ASP A 238 24.15 -0.16 -5.40
N HIS A 239 25.11 -0.31 -6.32
CA HIS A 239 26.52 -0.39 -5.99
C HIS A 239 27.05 0.86 -5.27
N ALA A 240 26.55 2.06 -5.61
CA ALA A 240 27.02 3.30 -5.02
C ALA A 240 26.51 3.46 -3.58
N HIS A 241 25.22 3.22 -3.36
CA HIS A 241 24.62 3.29 -2.04
C HIS A 241 25.16 2.22 -1.11
N HIS A 242 25.36 0.99 -1.62
CA HIS A 242 25.94 -0.10 -0.85
C HIS A 242 27.37 0.22 -0.41
N ALA A 243 28.21 0.74 -1.31
CA ALA A 243 29.59 1.12 -0.97
C ALA A 243 29.64 2.24 0.09
N ARG A 244 28.77 3.25 -0.02
CA ARG A 244 28.64 4.32 0.99
C ARG A 244 28.21 3.77 2.34
N PHE A 245 27.23 2.88 2.37
CA PHE A 245 26.79 2.20 3.60
C PHE A 245 27.95 1.44 4.26
N LEU A 246 28.68 0.60 3.51
CA LEU A 246 29.78 -0.20 4.07
C LEU A 246 30.87 0.68 4.68
N SER A 247 31.21 1.80 4.04
CA SER A 247 32.18 2.75 4.56
C SER A 247 31.74 3.36 5.90
N LEU A 248 30.48 3.77 6.02
CA LEU A 248 29.94 4.36 7.24
C LEU A 248 29.78 3.33 8.35
N HIS A 249 29.36 2.12 8.00
CA HIS A 249 29.21 1.02 8.95
C HIS A 249 30.53 0.55 9.53
N SER A 250 31.57 0.39 8.69
CA SER A 250 32.91 0.10 9.20
C SER A 250 33.42 1.16 10.16
N LEU A 251 33.17 2.45 9.86
CA LEU A 251 33.58 3.56 10.73
C LEU A 251 32.84 3.50 12.07
N LEU A 252 31.51 3.35 12.06
CA LEU A 252 30.70 3.28 13.28
C LEU A 252 31.14 2.11 14.17
N THR A 253 31.23 0.90 13.61
CA THR A 253 31.59 -0.31 14.36
C THR A 253 33.00 -0.21 14.94
N SER A 254 33.95 0.44 14.25
CA SER A 254 35.30 0.68 14.79
C SER A 254 35.30 1.59 16.02
N LEU A 255 34.38 2.55 16.10
CA LEU A 255 34.25 3.45 17.26
C LEU A 255 33.64 2.76 18.48
N TYR A 256 32.82 1.73 18.28
CA TYR A 256 32.20 0.95 19.36
C TYR A 256 33.13 -0.13 19.94
N HIS A 257 34.13 -0.58 19.18
CA HIS A 257 35.10 -1.60 19.62
C HIS A 257 36.44 -1.02 20.11
N ALA A 258 36.63 0.30 20.09
CA ALA A 258 37.80 1.00 20.62
C ALA A 258 37.64 1.36 22.10
#